data_AF-A0A6N8II93-F1
#
_entry.id   AF-A0A6N8II93-F1
#
_cell.length_a   1.000
_cell.length_b   1.000
_cell.length_c   1.000
_cell.angle_alpha   90.00
_cell.angle_beta   90.00
_cell.angle_gamma   90.00
#
_symmetry.space_group_name_H-M   'P 1'
#
loop_
_entity.id
_entity.type
_entity.pdbx_description
1 polymer ?
#
loop_
_entity_poly.entity_id
_entity_poly.type
_entity_poly.pdbx_seq_one_letter_code
_entity_poly.pdbx_strand_id
1 'polypeptide(L)'
;MSISDQIERLATAKANIAAAIESKGVDVPEGASISDMAALVVKIPVFTEEEVFLAAHPVGSYFKTASKGDPGEIYGGRWELDPSLGAFRWRRIE
;
A
#
# COMPACT_ATOMS: atom_id res chain seq x y z
N MET A 1 -10.53 26.42 -29.33
CA MET A 1 -10.08 25.09 -28.89
C MET A 1 -10.35 24.14 -30.05
N SER A 2 -9.28 23.60 -30.64
CA SER A 2 -9.39 22.71 -31.80
C SER A 2 -9.58 21.25 -31.36
N ILE A 3 -10.07 20.40 -32.26
CA ILE A 3 -10.13 18.94 -32.04
C ILE A 3 -8.72 18.38 -31.84
N SER A 4 -7.71 18.91 -32.54
CA SER A 4 -6.30 18.52 -32.37
C SER A 4 -5.81 18.81 -30.94
N ASP A 5 -6.13 19.97 -30.38
CA ASP A 5 -5.77 20.33 -28.99
C ASP A 5 -6.41 19.37 -27.99
N GLN A 6 -7.63 18.92 -28.27
CA GLN A 6 -8.34 17.96 -27.42
C GLN A 6 -7.69 16.57 -27.48
N ILE A 7 -7.27 16.13 -28.67
CA ILE A 7 -6.57 14.85 -28.85
C ILE A 7 -5.25 14.85 -28.07
N GLU A 8 -4.47 15.93 -28.16
CA GLU A 8 -3.19 16.05 -27.44
C GLU A 8 -3.39 16.02 -25.91
N ARG A 9 -4.41 16.72 -25.42
CA ARG A 9 -4.78 16.69 -23.99
C ARG A 9 -5.18 15.28 -23.53
N LEU A 10 -5.95 14.56 -24.33
CA LEU A 10 -6.35 13.19 -24.02
C LEU A 10 -5.16 12.23 -24.03
N ALA A 11 -4.23 12.38 -24.98
CA ALA A 11 -3.00 11.59 -25.01
C ALA A 11 -2.14 11.83 -23.76
N THR A 12 -2.01 13.09 -23.34
CA THR A 12 -1.29 13.46 -22.12
C THR A 12 -1.97 12.90 -20.86
N ALA A 13 -3.30 13.03 -20.76
CA ALA A 13 -4.06 12.48 -19.65
C ALA A 13 -3.91 10.96 -19.56
N LYS A 14 -3.95 10.26 -20.70
CA LYS A 14 -3.70 8.82 -20.78
C LYS A 14 -2.30 8.46 -20.26
N ALA A 15 -1.27 9.17 -20.69
CA ALA A 15 0.10 8.94 -20.21
C ALA A 15 0.24 9.16 -18.70
N ASN A 16 -0.40 10.21 -18.15
CA ASN A 16 -0.40 10.48 -16.71
C ASN A 16 -1.10 9.37 -15.91
N ILE A 17 -2.21 8.82 -16.42
CA ILE A 17 -2.89 7.69 -15.78
C ILE A 17 -2.00 6.44 -15.81
N ALA A 18 -1.35 6.15 -16.94
CA ALA A 18 -0.41 5.03 -17.03
C ALA A 18 0.70 5.13 -15.98
N ALA A 19 1.38 6.28 -15.92
CA ALA A 19 2.44 6.52 -14.93
C ALA A 19 1.93 6.40 -13.48
N ALA A 20 0.70 6.85 -13.20
CA ALA A 20 0.10 6.71 -11.89
C ALA A 20 -0.16 5.24 -11.51
N ILE A 21 -0.65 4.42 -12.45
CA ILE A 21 -0.86 2.99 -12.24
C ILE A 21 0.47 2.27 -11.99
N GLU A 22 1.50 2.54 -12.80
CA GLU A 22 2.84 1.96 -12.64
C GLU A 22 3.47 2.35 -11.30
N SER A 23 3.28 3.59 -10.84
CA SER A 23 3.76 4.03 -9.53
C SER A 23 3.15 3.25 -8.36
N LYS A 24 2.04 2.55 -8.59
CA LYS A 24 1.38 1.67 -7.61
C LYS A 24 1.78 0.20 -7.76
N GLY A 25 2.77 -0.11 -8.60
CA GLY A 25 3.31 -1.46 -8.79
C GLY A 25 2.50 -2.34 -9.75
N VAL A 26 1.67 -1.74 -10.62
CA VAL A 26 0.94 -2.46 -11.66
C VAL A 26 1.50 -2.08 -13.04
N ASP A 27 2.00 -3.07 -13.78
CA ASP A 27 2.54 -2.84 -15.11
C ASP A 27 1.44 -2.47 -16.12
N VAL A 28 1.67 -1.43 -16.93
CA VAL A 28 0.76 -1.01 -18.00
C VAL A 28 1.30 -1.51 -19.34
N PRO A 29 0.59 -2.41 -20.05
CA PRO A 29 1.03 -2.90 -21.35
C PRO A 29 1.14 -1.80 -22.40
N GLU A 30 2.14 -1.91 -23.29
CA GLU A 30 2.28 -1.00 -24.42
C GLU A 30 1.01 -1.02 -25.29
N GLY A 31 0.49 0.16 -25.63
CA GLY A 31 -0.72 0.29 -26.43
C GLY A 31 -2.05 0.15 -25.66
N ALA A 32 -2.04 -0.11 -24.35
CA ALA A 32 -3.26 -0.22 -23.54
C ALA A 32 -4.22 0.96 -23.76
N SER A 33 -5.51 0.68 -23.95
CA SER A 33 -6.55 1.71 -24.11
C SER A 33 -6.94 2.33 -22.78
N ILE A 34 -7.70 3.44 -22.81
CA ILE A 34 -8.25 4.06 -21.60
C ILE A 34 -9.20 3.08 -20.87
N SER A 35 -9.92 2.23 -21.62
CA SER A 35 -10.78 1.21 -21.03
C SER A 35 -9.96 0.14 -20.30
N ASP A 36 -8.81 -0.25 -20.85
CA ASP A 36 -7.91 -1.23 -20.22
C ASP A 36 -7.31 -0.67 -18.92
N MET A 37 -7.02 0.64 -18.87
CA MET A 37 -6.55 1.30 -17.65
C MET A 37 -7.54 1.17 -16.50
N ALA A 38 -8.84 1.25 -16.75
CA ALA A 38 -9.85 1.05 -15.70
C ALA A 38 -9.77 -0.36 -15.08
N ALA A 39 -9.51 -1.38 -15.90
CA ALA A 39 -9.31 -2.75 -15.40
C ALA A 39 -7.99 -2.90 -14.62
N LEU A 40 -6.94 -2.15 -15.00
CA LEU A 40 -5.66 -2.14 -14.28
C LEU A 40 -5.76 -1.45 -12.92
N VAL A 41 -6.57 -0.38 -12.81
CA VAL A 41 -6.78 0.32 -11.53
C VAL A 41 -7.35 -0.61 -10.46
N VAL A 42 -8.21 -1.57 -10.83
CA VAL A 42 -8.76 -2.56 -9.88
C VAL A 42 -7.67 -3.52 -9.36
N LYS A 43 -6.57 -3.69 -10.10
CA LYS A 43 -5.44 -4.53 -9.68
C LYS A 43 -4.44 -3.80 -8.79
N ILE A 44 -4.62 -2.50 -8.58
CA ILE A 44 -3.75 -1.74 -7.68
C ILE A 44 -3.85 -2.38 -6.29
N PRO A 45 -2.72 -2.79 -5.68
CA PRO A 45 -2.74 -3.37 -4.36
C PRO A 45 -3.29 -2.35 -3.36
N VAL A 46 -4.42 -2.70 -2.75
CA VAL A 46 -4.95 -1.97 -1.61
C VAL A 46 -4.37 -2.63 -0.38
N PHE A 47 -3.37 -1.98 0.21
CA PHE A 47 -2.79 -2.48 1.45
C PHE A 47 -3.77 -2.26 2.59
N THR A 48 -4.07 -3.31 3.35
CA THR A 48 -4.87 -3.17 4.57
C THR A 48 -4.05 -2.47 5.67
N GLU A 49 -4.71 -1.97 6.71
CA GLU A 49 -4.00 -1.33 7.83
C GLU A 49 -3.03 -2.32 8.49
N GLU A 50 -3.41 -3.60 8.56
CA GLU A 50 -2.58 -4.70 9.06
C GLU A 50 -1.33 -4.88 8.19
N GLU A 51 -1.46 -4.93 6.86
CA GLU A 51 -0.32 -5.09 5.96
C GLU A 51 0.66 -3.91 6.06
N VAL A 52 0.14 -2.68 6.12
CA VAL A 52 0.97 -1.47 6.31
C VAL A 52 1.65 -1.50 7.67
N PHE A 53 0.94 -1.88 8.73
CA PHE A 53 1.48 -1.97 10.07
C PHE A 53 2.61 -3.01 10.15
N LEU A 54 2.40 -4.21 9.57
CA LEU A 54 3.42 -5.25 9.53
C LEU A 54 4.61 -4.85 8.67
N ALA A 55 4.42 -4.15 7.55
CA ALA A 55 5.52 -3.63 6.74
C ALA A 55 6.36 -2.59 7.52
N ALA A 56 5.71 -1.74 8.31
CA ALA A 56 6.38 -0.76 9.17
C ALA A 56 7.09 -1.37 10.39
N HIS A 57 6.69 -2.58 10.80
CA HIS A 57 7.31 -3.33 11.90
C HIS A 57 7.85 -4.68 11.43
N PRO A 58 8.98 -4.73 10.71
CA PRO A 58 9.62 -5.99 10.33
C PRO A 58 9.91 -6.90 11.53
N VAL A 59 10.11 -8.20 11.28
CA VAL A 59 10.54 -9.16 12.31
C VAL A 59 11.74 -8.63 13.09
N GLY A 60 11.68 -8.70 14.41
CA GLY A 60 12.66 -8.12 15.34
C GLY A 60 12.34 -6.70 15.81
N SER A 61 11.38 -6.02 15.19
CA SER A 61 10.94 -4.69 15.63
C SER A 61 10.19 -4.75 16.96
N TYR A 62 10.19 -3.61 17.65
CA TYR A 62 9.45 -3.44 18.90
C TYR A 62 8.29 -2.45 18.72
N PHE A 63 7.11 -2.85 19.18
CA PHE A 63 5.93 -2.00 19.29
C PHE A 63 5.67 -1.66 20.76
N LYS A 64 5.45 -0.38 21.07
CA LYS A 64 5.20 0.10 22.44
C LYS A 64 3.79 0.69 22.53
N THR A 65 3.04 0.29 23.55
CA THR A 65 1.66 0.72 23.75
C THR A 65 1.31 0.82 25.23
N ALA A 66 0.34 1.67 25.57
CA ALA A 66 -0.19 1.77 26.93
C ALA A 66 -1.14 0.61 27.27
N SER A 67 -1.67 -0.10 26.26
CA SER A 67 -2.55 -1.26 26.45
C SER A 67 -1.76 -2.57 26.43
N LYS A 68 -2.21 -3.57 27.20
CA LYS A 68 -1.62 -4.92 27.21
C LYS A 68 -2.13 -5.80 26.07
N GLY A 69 -2.93 -5.28 25.14
CA GLY A 69 -3.39 -6.05 23.99
C GLY A 69 -2.22 -6.54 23.13
N ASP A 70 -2.30 -7.79 22.66
CA ASP A 70 -1.34 -8.34 21.70
C ASP A 70 -1.58 -7.68 20.33
N PRO A 71 -0.57 -7.02 19.72
CA PRO A 71 -0.71 -6.45 18.38
C PRO A 71 -1.12 -7.48 17.33
N GLY A 72 -0.80 -8.76 17.54
CA GLY A 72 -1.17 -9.86 16.67
C GLY A 72 -2.68 -10.05 16.50
N GLU A 73 -3.48 -9.68 17.51
CA GLU A 73 -4.95 -9.78 17.44
C GLU A 73 -5.58 -8.70 16.54
N ILE A 74 -4.89 -7.59 16.32
CA ILE A 74 -5.40 -6.45 15.55
C ILE A 74 -4.71 -6.37 14.18
N TYR A 75 -3.39 -6.50 14.16
CA TYR A 75 -2.55 -6.25 12.98
C TYR A 75 -1.92 -7.52 12.41
N GLY A 76 -2.18 -8.69 13.00
CA GLY A 76 -1.56 -9.95 12.59
C GLY A 76 -0.07 -10.05 12.93
N GLY A 77 0.60 -11.03 12.30
CA GLY A 77 1.96 -11.42 12.69
C GLY A 77 1.99 -12.11 14.06
N ARG A 78 3.20 -12.46 14.52
CA ARG A 78 3.39 -13.07 15.84
C ARG A 78 4.28 -12.19 16.70
N TRP A 79 3.83 -11.96 17.92
CA TRP A 79 4.45 -11.04 18.86
C TRP A 79 4.71 -11.71 20.19
N GLU A 80 5.80 -11.30 20.82
CA GLU A 80 6.17 -11.75 22.16
C GLU A 80 6.21 -10.55 23.10
N LEU A 81 5.53 -10.68 24.24
CA LEU A 81 5.55 -9.63 25.26
C LEU A 81 6.91 -9.60 25.94
N ASP A 82 7.62 -8.48 25.80
CA ASP A 82 8.89 -8.23 26.47
C ASP A 82 8.64 -7.52 27.81
N PRO A 83 9.08 -8.09 28.95
CA PRO A 83 8.97 -7.44 30.25
C PRO A 83 9.45 -5.99 30.23
N SER A 84 8.64 -5.10 30.80
CA SER A 84 8.89 -3.67 30.81
C SER A 84 8.32 -3.04 32.08
N LEU A 85 9.00 -2.02 32.60
CA LEU A 85 8.61 -1.30 33.82
C LEU A 85 7.61 -0.15 33.55
N GLY A 86 7.13 -0.01 32.31
CA GLY A 86 6.29 1.10 31.85
C GLY A 86 5.30 0.64 30.78
N ALA A 87 5.20 1.39 29.67
CA ALA A 87 4.39 0.97 28.52
C ALA A 87 4.74 -0.46 28.08
N PHE A 88 3.71 -1.24 27.75
CA PHE A 88 3.86 -2.60 27.26
C PHE A 88 4.63 -2.59 25.96
N ARG A 89 5.53 -3.56 25.83
CA ARG A 89 6.45 -3.66 24.69
C ARG A 89 6.34 -5.05 24.10
N TRP A 90 6.09 -5.10 22.81
CA TRP A 90 5.93 -6.33 22.05
C TRP A 90 7.04 -6.42 21.02
N ARG A 91 7.74 -7.55 20.98
CA ARG A 91 8.72 -7.84 19.93
C ARG A 91 8.05 -8.67 18.86
N ARG A 92 8.15 -8.24 17.60
CA ARG A 92 7.69 -9.08 16.49
C ARG A 92 8.68 -10.22 16.26
N ILE A 93 8.17 -11.44 16.17
CA ILE A 93 8.97 -12.63 15.92
C ILE A 93 8.66 -13.29 14.57
N GLU A 94 7.45 -13.07 14.02
CA GLU A 94 7.04 -13.53 12.66
C GLU A 94 6.10 -12.50 12.00
#